data_AF-A0A2G6PX27-F1
#
_entry.id   AF-A0A2G6PX27-F1
#
_cell.length_a   1.000
_cell.length_b   1.000
_cell.length_c   1.000
_cell.angle_alpha   90.00
_cell.angle_beta   90.00
_cell.angle_gamma   90.00
#
_symmetry.space_group_name_H-M   'P 1'
#
loop_
_entity.id
_entity.type
_entity.pdbx_description
1 polymer ?
#
loop_
_entity_poly.entity_id
_entity_poly.type
_entity_poly.pdbx_seq_one_letter_code
_entity_poly.pdbx_strand_id
1 'polypeptide(L)'
;MNYDNMIIALMNISSGVLFIALCIPLLKQKIKMNKWYGFRISKSFKSEENWYDINAYGARIFIIWSVPMILIGFLCFFIPLNDTTYPILAVGPITLFTTIAIIQTLLYARKL
;
A
#
# COMPACT_ATOMS: atom_id res chain seq x y z
N MET A 1 14.12 -23.70 -4.53
CA MET A 1 13.64 -22.49 -3.82
C MET A 1 14.10 -22.60 -2.38
N ASN A 2 14.90 -21.65 -1.88
CA ASN A 2 15.31 -21.65 -0.47
C ASN A 2 14.16 -21.11 0.41
N TYR A 3 14.19 -21.41 1.71
CA TYR A 3 13.24 -20.90 2.70
C TYR A 3 13.13 -19.37 2.65
N ASP A 4 14.25 -18.68 2.45
CA ASP A 4 14.32 -17.22 2.34
C ASP A 4 13.48 -16.67 1.19
N ASN A 5 13.54 -17.29 0.01
CA ASN A 5 12.71 -16.94 -1.14
C ASN A 5 11.22 -17.07 -0.80
N MET A 6 10.85 -18.17 -0.12
CA MET A 6 9.47 -18.43 0.26
C MET A 6 8.94 -17.39 1.23
N ILE A 7 9.75 -17.02 2.24
CA ILE A 7 9.40 -16.00 3.23
C ILE A 7 9.18 -14.64 2.57
N ILE A 8 10.13 -14.19 1.74
CA ILE A 8 10.02 -12.89 1.04
C ILE A 8 8.82 -12.87 0.09
N ALA A 9 8.59 -13.95 -0.65
CA ALA A 9 7.46 -14.07 -1.57
C ALA A 9 6.13 -13.92 -0.82
N LEU A 10 5.93 -14.71 0.24
CA LEU A 10 4.71 -14.68 1.04
C LEU A 10 4.52 -13.34 1.74
N MET A 11 5.58 -12.73 2.25
CA MET A 11 5.50 -11.42 2.92
C MET A 11 5.04 -10.32 1.96
N ASN A 12 5.62 -10.25 0.75
CA ASN A 12 5.24 -9.24 -0.24
C ASN A 12 3.81 -9.46 -0.76
N ILE A 13 3.44 -10.71 -1.07
CA ILE A 13 2.09 -11.05 -1.55
C ILE A 13 1.05 -10.75 -0.47
N SER A 14 1.25 -11.23 0.76
CA SER A 14 0.31 -11.03 1.86
C SER A 14 0.14 -9.55 2.21
N SER A 15 1.23 -8.78 2.24
CA SER A 15 1.19 -7.33 2.47
C SER A 15 0.40 -6.60 1.38
N GLY A 16 0.56 -6.99 0.11
CA GLY A 16 -0.15 -6.37 -1.00
C GLY A 16 -1.63 -6.69 -0.98
N VAL A 17 -1.97 -7.95 -0.73
CA VAL A 17 -3.37 -8.38 -0.55
C VAL A 17 -4.00 -7.66 0.65
N LEU A 18 -3.27 -7.53 1.76
CA LEU A 18 -3.74 -6.81 2.95
C LEU A 18 -4.02 -5.33 2.63
N PHE A 19 -3.10 -4.63 1.96
CA PHE A 19 -3.33 -3.23 1.58
C PHE A 19 -4.53 -3.08 0.64
N ILE A 20 -4.68 -3.97 -0.35
CA ILE A 20 -5.86 -3.97 -1.22
C ILE A 20 -7.14 -4.16 -0.39
N ALA A 21 -7.18 -5.16 0.48
CA ALA A 21 -8.35 -5.45 1.32
C ALA A 21 -8.72 -4.25 2.20
N LEU A 22 -7.73 -3.64 2.86
CA LEU A 22 -7.90 -2.44 3.67
C LEU A 22 -8.25 -1.19 2.84
N CYS A 23 -7.98 -1.15 1.54
CA CYS A 23 -8.33 0.00 0.70
C CYS A 23 -9.73 -0.11 0.09
N ILE A 24 -10.27 -1.32 -0.09
CA ILE A 24 -11.60 -1.54 -0.68
C ILE A 24 -12.73 -0.72 -0.01
N PRO A 25 -12.91 -0.72 1.34
CA PRO A 25 -14.01 0.02 1.94
C PRO A 25 -13.82 1.54 1.88
N LEU A 26 -12.58 2.02 1.86
CA LEU A 26 -12.24 3.44 1.67
C LEU A 26 -12.52 3.89 0.23
N LEU A 27 -12.13 3.08 -0.77
CA LEU A 27 -12.41 3.33 -2.18
C LEU A 27 -13.91 3.39 -2.47
N LYS A 28 -14.69 2.52 -1.81
CA LYS A 28 -16.16 2.49 -1.90
C LYS A 28 -16.84 3.56 -1.04
N GLN A 29 -16.08 4.46 -0.39
CA GLN A 29 -16.58 5.53 0.47
C GLN A 29 -17.54 5.02 1.58
N LYS A 30 -17.31 3.81 2.09
CA LYS A 30 -18.18 3.18 3.11
C LYS A 30 -17.82 3.53 4.54
N ILE A 31 -16.67 4.18 4.74
CA ILE A 31 -16.10 4.46 6.05
C ILE A 31 -16.39 5.91 6.41
N LYS A 32 -17.22 6.12 7.43
CA LYS A 32 -17.48 7.45 7.98
C LYS A 32 -16.22 8.06 8.61
N MET A 33 -16.18 9.39 8.68
CA MET A 33 -15.11 10.15 9.33
C MET A 33 -14.84 9.63 10.74
N ASN A 34 -13.60 9.24 11.01
CA ASN A 34 -13.22 8.62 12.27
C ASN A 34 -11.73 8.82 12.59
N LYS A 35 -11.35 8.54 13.84
CA LYS A 35 -9.98 8.76 14.33
C LYS A 35 -9.06 7.54 14.23
N TRP A 36 -9.48 6.43 13.64
CA TRP A 36 -8.74 5.16 13.67
C TRP A 36 -8.31 4.63 12.30
N TYR A 37 -9.09 4.92 11.24
CA TYR A 37 -8.96 4.25 9.96
C TYR A 37 -9.09 5.22 8.78
N GLY A 38 -8.27 5.01 7.76
CA GLY A 38 -8.12 5.89 6.60
C GLY A 38 -6.95 6.88 6.71
N PHE A 39 -6.85 7.78 5.74
CA PHE A 39 -5.90 8.89 5.71
C PHE A 39 -6.36 10.00 6.66
N ARG A 40 -5.77 10.01 7.86
CA ARG A 40 -6.13 10.89 8.98
C ARG A 40 -5.22 12.10 9.05
N ILE A 41 -5.19 12.87 7.99
CA ILE A 41 -4.46 14.15 7.93
C ILE A 41 -5.40 15.30 8.28
N SER A 42 -4.87 16.43 8.76
CA SER A 42 -5.72 17.57 9.16
C SER A 42 -6.68 18.04 8.07
N LYS A 43 -6.31 17.84 6.79
CA LYS A 43 -7.17 18.16 5.65
C LYS A 43 -8.40 17.27 5.54
N SER A 44 -8.29 15.96 5.82
CA SER A 44 -9.41 15.02 5.70
C SER A 44 -10.48 15.24 6.75
N PHE A 45 -10.17 15.89 7.87
CA PHE A 45 -11.14 16.26 8.90
C PHE A 45 -11.82 17.62 8.68
N LYS A 46 -11.51 18.36 7.60
CA LYS A 46 -12.12 19.68 7.36
C LYS A 46 -13.57 19.61 6.88
N SER A 47 -13.96 18.54 6.19
CA SER A 47 -15.32 18.31 5.70
C SER A 47 -15.51 16.83 5.37
N GLU A 48 -16.77 16.37 5.30
CA GLU A 48 -17.10 15.00 4.89
C GLU A 48 -16.71 14.74 3.43
N GLU A 49 -16.83 15.75 2.56
CA GLU A 49 -16.35 15.70 1.17
C GLU A 49 -14.83 15.44 1.11
N ASN A 50 -14.02 16.23 1.84
CA ASN A 50 -12.57 16.03 1.90
C ASN A 50 -12.21 14.66 2.49
N TRP A 51 -12.99 14.18 3.46
CA TRP A 51 -12.80 12.85 4.02
C TRP A 51 -12.93 11.77 2.94
N TYR A 52 -14.04 11.75 2.20
CA TYR A 52 -14.27 10.74 1.18
C TYR A 52 -13.32 10.88 -0.01
N ASP A 53 -13.06 12.11 -0.47
CA ASP A 53 -12.19 12.35 -1.63
C ASP A 53 -10.75 11.91 -1.38
N ILE A 54 -10.17 12.33 -0.25
CA ILE A 54 -8.78 11.98 0.10
C ILE A 54 -8.67 10.48 0.34
N ASN A 55 -9.62 9.88 1.05
CA ASN A 55 -9.57 8.44 1.34
C ASN A 55 -9.81 7.58 0.10
N ALA A 56 -10.74 7.95 -0.78
CA ALA A 56 -10.98 7.21 -2.01
C ALA A 56 -9.81 7.33 -2.99
N TYR A 57 -9.21 8.51 -3.11
CA TYR A 57 -8.00 8.71 -3.89
C TYR A 57 -6.83 7.89 -3.32
N GLY A 58 -6.54 8.05 -2.04
CA GLY A 58 -5.43 7.33 -1.40
C GLY A 58 -5.60 5.82 -1.46
N ALA A 59 -6.82 5.32 -1.26
CA ALA A 59 -7.15 3.90 -1.43
C ALA A 59 -6.88 3.40 -2.86
N ARG A 60 -7.29 4.16 -3.88
CA ARG A 60 -7.01 3.83 -5.29
C ARG A 60 -5.52 3.72 -5.55
N ILE A 61 -4.75 4.70 -5.09
CA ILE A 61 -3.30 4.73 -5.31
C ILE A 61 -2.60 3.58 -4.56
N PHE A 62 -2.99 3.28 -3.31
CA PHE A 62 -2.45 2.13 -2.58
C PHE A 62 -2.75 0.80 -3.27
N ILE A 63 -3.96 0.62 -3.84
CA ILE A 63 -4.30 -0.58 -4.62
C ILE A 63 -3.38 -0.70 -5.84
N ILE A 64 -3.20 0.39 -6.61
CA ILE A 64 -2.34 0.40 -7.80
C ILE A 64 -0.90 0.00 -7.43
N TRP A 65 -0.34 0.58 -6.36
CA TRP A 65 1.03 0.31 -5.93
C TRP A 65 1.20 -1.03 -5.21
N SER A 66 0.12 -1.67 -4.78
CA SER A 66 0.16 -3.05 -4.27
C SER A 66 0.36 -4.08 -5.38
N VAL A 67 -0.05 -3.79 -6.63
CA VAL A 67 0.13 -4.69 -7.77
C VAL A 67 1.60 -5.01 -8.05
N PRO A 68 2.52 -4.04 -8.26
CA PRO A 68 3.93 -4.37 -8.48
C PRO A 68 4.57 -5.04 -7.27
N MET A 69 4.12 -4.75 -6.05
CA MET A 69 4.58 -5.44 -4.84
C MET A 69 4.23 -6.94 -4.85
N ILE A 70 2.99 -7.27 -5.22
CA ILE A 70 2.54 -8.66 -5.38
C ILE A 70 3.32 -9.35 -6.50
N LEU A 71 3.52 -8.67 -7.64
CA LEU A 71 4.31 -9.21 -8.75
C LEU A 71 5.75 -9.54 -8.34
N ILE A 72 6.42 -8.67 -7.57
CA ILE A 72 7.75 -8.96 -7.02
C ILE A 72 7.72 -10.20 -6.11
N GLY A 73 6.70 -10.31 -5.25
CA GLY A 73 6.51 -11.51 -4.43
C GLY A 73 6.36 -12.78 -5.26
N PHE A 74 5.58 -12.75 -6.34
CA PHE A 74 5.47 -13.88 -7.27
C PHE A 74 6.81 -14.22 -7.95
N LEU A 75 7.57 -13.22 -8.38
CA LEU A 75 8.88 -13.43 -9.02
C LEU A 75 9.89 -14.08 -8.07
N CYS A 76 9.82 -13.81 -6.76
CA CYS A 76 10.70 -14.42 -5.76
C CYS A 76 10.55 -15.95 -5.66
N PHE A 77 9.43 -16.53 -6.11
CA PHE A 77 9.29 -18.00 -6.19
C PHE A 77 10.18 -18.62 -7.27
N PHE A 78 10.49 -17.87 -8.33
CA PHE A 78 11.18 -18.38 -9.52
C PHE A 78 12.63 -17.92 -9.61
N ILE A 79 12.98 -16.80 -8.98
CA ILE A 79 14.31 -16.19 -9.04
C ILE A 79 15.11 -16.56 -7.78
N PRO A 80 16.27 -17.24 -7.90
CA PRO A 80 17.15 -17.47 -6.75
C PRO A 80 17.66 -16.14 -6.18
N LEU A 81 17.43 -15.92 -4.89
CA LEU A 81 17.98 -14.76 -4.18
C LEU A 81 19.32 -15.13 -3.56
N ASN A 82 20.23 -14.17 -3.53
CA ASN A 82 21.48 -14.22 -2.79
C ASN A 82 21.41 -13.31 -1.55
N ASP A 83 22.40 -13.44 -0.68
CA ASP A 83 22.49 -12.72 0.60
C ASP A 83 22.41 -11.19 0.45
N THR A 84 22.84 -10.65 -0.70
CA THR A 84 22.76 -9.21 -1.00
C THR A 84 21.35 -8.78 -1.40
N THR A 85 20.65 -9.60 -2.19
CA THR A 85 19.28 -9.30 -2.66
C THR A 85 18.20 -9.50 -1.60
N TYR A 86 18.44 -10.38 -0.62
CA TYR A 86 17.49 -10.71 0.44
C TYR A 86 16.97 -9.48 1.21
N PRO A 87 17.82 -8.66 1.87
CA PRO A 87 17.33 -7.52 2.66
C PRO A 87 16.64 -6.45 1.80
N ILE A 88 17.07 -6.31 0.54
CA ILE A 88 16.51 -5.35 -0.40
C ILE A 88 15.07 -5.72 -0.77
N LEU A 89 14.81 -6.99 -1.10
CA LEU A 89 13.48 -7.45 -1.50
C LEU A 89 12.55 -7.68 -0.31
N ALA A 90 13.10 -7.86 0.89
CA ALA A 90 12.31 -7.90 2.12
C ALA A 90 11.69 -6.53 2.45
N VAL A 91 12.47 -5.44 2.39
CA VAL A 91 12.02 -4.12 2.88
C VAL A 91 11.70 -3.15 1.75
N GLY A 92 12.43 -3.24 0.64
CA GLY A 92 12.38 -2.29 -0.48
C GLY A 92 11.00 -2.14 -1.09
N PRO A 93 10.32 -3.21 -1.54
CA PRO A 93 9.01 -3.09 -2.18
C PRO A 93 7.96 -2.45 -1.25
N ILE A 94 7.86 -2.92 -0.01
CA ILE A 94 6.89 -2.39 0.97
C ILE A 94 7.17 -0.91 1.23
N THR A 95 8.42 -0.54 1.54
CA THR A 95 8.77 0.85 1.86
C THR A 95 8.62 1.78 0.67
N LEU A 96 9.13 1.39 -0.51
CA LEU A 96 9.10 2.21 -1.72
C LEU A 96 7.66 2.49 -2.15
N PHE A 97 6.86 1.45 -2.34
CA PHE A 97 5.52 1.58 -2.92
C PHE A 97 4.53 2.24 -1.97
N THR A 98 4.61 1.95 -0.66
CA THR A 98 3.77 2.65 0.33
C THR A 98 4.17 4.11 0.45
N THR A 99 5.47 4.44 0.42
CA THR A 99 5.95 5.84 0.45
C THR A 99 5.46 6.61 -0.75
N ILE A 100 5.58 6.04 -1.97
CA ILE A 100 5.06 6.68 -3.18
C ILE A 100 3.55 6.91 -3.06
N ALA A 101 2.79 5.91 -2.59
CA ALA A 101 1.34 6.03 -2.43
C ALA A 101 0.94 7.10 -1.39
N ILE A 102 1.67 7.18 -0.27
CA ILE A 102 1.49 8.23 0.74
C ILE A 102 1.78 9.61 0.13
N ILE A 103 2.92 9.78 -0.54
CA ILE A 103 3.30 11.06 -1.16
C ILE A 103 2.24 11.51 -2.16
N GLN A 104 1.80 10.63 -3.06
CA GLN A 104 0.75 10.96 -4.03
C GLN A 104 -0.55 11.40 -3.33
N THR A 105 -0.94 10.70 -2.27
CA THR A 105 -2.15 11.05 -1.48
C THR A 105 -2.00 12.41 -0.79
N LEU A 106 -0.83 12.71 -0.23
CA LEU A 106 -0.54 14.00 0.40
C LEU A 106 -0.53 15.14 -0.63
N LEU A 107 0.04 14.91 -1.82
CA LEU A 107 0.05 15.88 -2.91
C LEU A 107 -1.37 16.14 -3.44
N TYR A 108 -2.20 15.12 -3.52
CA TYR A 108 -3.63 15.26 -3.85
C TYR A 108 -4.35 16.09 -2.79
N ALA A 109 -4.19 15.75 -1.51
CA ALA A 109 -4.85 16.45 -0.41
C ALA A 109 -4.45 17.94 -0.30
N ARG A 110 -3.25 18.32 -0.75
CA ARG A 110 -2.81 19.73 -0.79
C ARG A 110 -3.56 20.58 -1.82
N LYS A 111 -4.19 19.96 -2.82
CA LYS A 111 -4.93 20.64 -3.89
C LYS A 111 -6.40 20.89 -3.54
N LEU A 112 -6.92 20.15 -2.56
CA LEU A 112 -8.23 20.40 -1.94
C LEU A 112 -8.10 21.53 -0.94
#